data_AF-A0A2N2E3A2-F1
#
_entry.id   AF-A0A2N2E3A2-F1
#
_cell.length_a   1.000
_cell.length_b   1.000
_cell.length_c   1.000
_cell.angle_alpha   90.00
_cell.angle_beta   90.00
_cell.angle_gamma   90.00
#
_symmetry.space_group_name_H-M   'P 1'
#
loop_
_entity.id
_entity.type
_entity.pdbx_description
1 polymer ?
#
loop_
_entity_poly.entity_id
_entity_poly.type
_entity_poly.pdbx_seq_one_letter_code
_entity_poly.pdbx_strand_id
1 'polypeptide(L)' 'MFIDTHAHINFRDFKDDADEVIRRSLDNDTWMVLVGSEYKTSNRALTYANRYERGVYAAVGLHPIHLEEQKVEEND' A
#
# COMPACT_ATOMS: atom_id res chain seq x y z
N MET A 1 -3.27 6.64 -19.53
CA MET A 1 -3.77 6.74 -18.15
C MET A 1 -4.18 5.36 -17.67
N PHE A 2 -3.54 4.86 -16.62
CA PHE A 2 -3.80 3.55 -16.01
C PHE A 2 -4.21 3.71 -14.55
N ILE A 3 -4.84 2.68 -13.98
CA ILE A 3 -5.11 2.57 -12.55
C ILE A 3 -4.58 1.20 -12.10
N ASP A 4 -3.56 1.22 -11.25
CA ASP A 4 -3.16 0.04 -10.49
C ASP A 4 -4.19 -0.18 -9.37
N THR A 5 -5.06 -1.16 -9.56
CA THR A 5 -6.18 -1.43 -8.66
C THR A 5 -5.75 -2.07 -7.33
N HIS A 6 -4.50 -2.51 -7.19
CA HIS A 6 -4.01 -3.19 -6.00
C HIS A 6 -2.49 -3.07 -5.86
N ALA A 7 -2.04 -2.09 -5.07
CA ALA A 7 -0.63 -1.86 -4.79
C ALA A 7 -0.31 -1.90 -3.29
N HIS A 8 0.87 -2.40 -2.93
CA HIS A 8 1.35 -2.50 -1.54
C HIS A 8 2.50 -1.52 -1.24
N ILE A 9 2.49 -0.32 -1.82
CA ILE A 9 3.54 0.69 -1.60
C ILE A 9 3.56 1.18 -0.13
N ASN A 10 2.48 0.99 0.62
CA ASN A 10 2.36 1.23 2.06
C ASN A 10 3.02 0.13 2.95
N PHE A 11 3.77 -0.81 2.37
CA PHE A 11 4.41 -1.93 3.08
C PHE A 11 5.87 -1.62 3.41
N ARG A 12 6.49 -2.48 4.23
CA ARG A 12 7.84 -2.27 4.77
C ARG A 12 8.90 -2.20 3.67
N ASP A 13 8.69 -2.90 2.56
CA ASP A 13 9.64 -2.97 1.45
C ASP A 13 9.87 -1.60 0.78
N PHE A 14 8.90 -0.69 0.90
CA PHE A 14 8.97 0.67 0.37
C PHE A 14 9.13 1.74 1.46
N LYS A 15 9.53 1.36 2.67
CA LYS A 15 9.59 2.30 3.81
C LYS A 15 10.51 3.51 3.55
N ASP A 16 11.53 3.34 2.70
CA ASP A 16 12.58 4.32 2.46
C ASP A 16 12.28 5.18 1.21
N ASP A 17 11.43 4.72 0.29
CA ASP A 17 11.23 5.32 -1.04
C ASP A 17 9.76 5.39 -1.52
N ALA A 18 8.77 5.04 -0.69
CA ALA A 18 7.35 5.05 -1.07
C ALA A 18 6.88 6.35 -1.73
N ASP A 19 7.32 7.51 -1.22
CA ASP A 19 6.94 8.81 -1.76
C ASP A 19 7.46 9.01 -3.20
N GLU A 20 8.69 8.59 -3.45
CA GLU A 20 9.32 8.65 -4.76
C GLU A 20 8.60 7.73 -5.74
N VAL A 21 8.30 6.50 -5.32
CA VAL A 21 7.56 5.52 -6.12
C VAL A 21 6.17 6.05 -6.48
N ILE A 22 5.44 6.61 -5.52
CA ILE A 22 4.11 7.20 -5.77
C ILE A 22 4.22 8.35 -6.76
N ARG A 23 5.15 9.30 -6.54
CA ARG A 23 5.35 10.43 -7.46
C ARG A 23 5.68 9.95 -8.87
N ARG A 24 6.62 9.01 -9.02
CA ARG A 24 7.01 8.47 -10.32
C ARG A 24 5.83 7.83 -11.06
N SER A 25 4.96 7.11 -10.36
CA SER A 25 3.75 6.53 -10.96
C SER A 25 2.77 7.61 -11.43
N LEU A 26 2.53 8.64 -10.61
CA LEU A 26 1.66 9.76 -10.96
C LEU A 26 2.21 10.56 -12.17
N ASP A 27 3.53 10.79 -12.21
CA ASP A 27 4.22 11.46 -13.32
C ASP A 27 4.14 10.67 -14.64
N ASN A 28 3.82 9.36 -14.58
CA ASN A 28 3.60 8.48 -15.73
C ASN A 28 2.10 8.16 -15.94
N ASP A 29 1.19 9.05 -15.53
CA ASP A 29 -0.26 8.91 -15.70
C ASP A 29 -0.84 7.59 -15.15
N THR A 30 -0.28 7.09 -14.05
CA THR A 30 -0.73 5.86 -13.37
C THR A 30 -1.22 6.17 -11.96
N TRP A 31 -2.52 6.04 -11.74
CA TRP A 31 -3.14 6.14 -10.42
C TRP A 31 -3.09 4.80 -9.71
N MET A 32 -3.35 4.78 -8.40
CA MET A 32 -3.24 3.56 -7.60
C MET A 32 -4.23 3.47 -6.44
N VAL A 33 -4.57 2.24 -6.07
CA VAL A 33 -5.24 1.89 -4.82
C VAL A 33 -4.24 1.19 -3.90
N LEU A 34 -3.86 1.85 -2.82
CA LEU A 34 -2.98 1.31 -1.78
C LEU A 34 -3.78 0.43 -0.82
N VAL A 35 -3.41 -0.85 -0.76
CA VAL A 35 -4.17 -1.86 -0.01
C VAL A 35 -3.60 -2.05 1.39
N GLY A 36 -4.43 -1.83 2.41
CA GLY A 36 -4.17 -2.24 3.77
C GLY A 36 -4.59 -3.69 4.02
N SER A 37 -3.72 -4.46 4.67
CA SER A 37 -3.95 -5.86 5.07
C SER A 37 -4.19 -6.03 6.57
N GLU A 38 -3.90 -5.01 7.36
CA GLU A 38 -4.08 -4.95 8.81
C GLU A 38 -4.21 -3.49 9.24
N TYR A 39 -4.41 -3.23 10.54
CA TYR A 39 -4.53 -1.86 11.06
C TYR A 39 -3.36 -0.96 10.66
N LYS A 40 -2.11 -1.43 10.86
CA LYS A 40 -0.90 -0.63 10.59
C LYS A 40 -0.75 -0.29 9.11
N THR A 41 -0.91 -1.28 8.23
CA THR A 41 -0.81 -1.07 6.77
C THR A 41 -1.97 -0.23 6.25
N SER A 42 -3.18 -0.41 6.76
CA SER A 42 -4.36 0.42 6.43
C SER A 42 -4.19 1.88 6.83
N ASN A 43 -3.67 2.14 8.04
CA ASN A 43 -3.41 3.50 8.49
C ASN A 43 -2.32 4.20 7.65
N ARG A 44 -1.28 3.46 7.22
CA ARG A 44 -0.29 3.98 6.28
C ARG A 44 -0.89 4.26 4.90
N ALA A 45 -1.75 3.39 4.38
CA ALA A 45 -2.44 3.63 3.12
C ALA A 45 -3.27 4.93 3.15
N LEU A 46 -4.03 5.15 4.23
CA LEU A 46 -4.76 6.41 4.47
C LEU A 46 -3.82 7.62 4.55
N THR A 47 -2.67 7.48 5.20
CA THR A 47 -1.68 8.57 5.31
C THR A 47 -1.19 8.99 3.93
N TYR A 48 -0.84 8.04 3.06
CA TYR A 48 -0.45 8.37 1.68
C TYR A 48 -1.61 8.94 0.88
N ALA A 49 -2.79 8.32 0.89
CA ALA A 49 -3.96 8.81 0.16
C ALA A 49 -4.32 10.27 0.52
N ASN A 50 -4.20 10.65 1.80
CA ASN A 50 -4.47 12.03 2.24
C ASN A 50 -3.36 13.04 1.89
N ARG A 51 -2.17 12.60 1.50
CA ARG A 51 -1.04 13.49 1.14
C ARG A 51 -1.07 13.95 -0.31
N TYR A 52 -1.82 13.26 -1.17
CA TYR A 52 -1.94 13.59 -2.58
C TYR A 52 -3.37 14.03 -2.88
N GLU A 53 -3.54 15.11 -3.64
CA GLU A 53 -4.86 15.65 -3.98
C GLU A 53 -5.71 14.68 -4.82
N ARG A 54 -5.06 13.88 -5.67
CA ARG A 54 -5.70 12.89 -6.55
C ARG A 54 -4.75 11.78 -6.96
N GLY A 55 -5.32 10.66 -7.43
CA GLY A 55 -4.57 9.56 -8.03
C GLY A 55 -3.98 8.54 -7.04
N VAL A 56 -4.15 8.75 -5.74
CA VAL A 56 -3.76 7.80 -4.69
C VAL A 56 -4.98 7.56 -3.80
N TYR A 57 -5.47 6.33 -3.80
CA TYR A 57 -6.63 5.91 -3.02
C TYR A 57 -6.23 4.84 -2.01
N ALA A 58 -7.03 4.63 -0.97
CA ALA A 58 -6.78 3.61 0.05
C ALA A 58 -7.91 2.59 0.10
N ALA A 59 -7.56 1.31 0.13
CA ALA A 59 -8.45 0.23 0.54
C ALA A 59 -8.08 -0.20 1.97
N VAL A 60 -9.06 -0.22 2.86
CA VAL A 60 -8.88 -0.55 4.29
C VAL A 60 -9.55 -1.89 4.58
N GLY A 61 -8.83 -2.79 5.23
CA GLY A 61 -9.34 -4.12 5.55
C GLY A 61 -8.37 -4.97 6.36
N LEU A 62 -8.79 -6.20 6.62
CA LEU A 62 -8.00 -7.24 7.27
C LEU A 62 -7.85 -8.41 6.29
N HIS A 63 -6.62 -8.74 5.93
CA HIS A 63 -6.34 -9.87 5.04
C HIS A 63 -6.48 -11.18 5.83
N PRO A 64 -6.99 -12.28 5.22
CA PRO A 64 -7.25 -13.54 5.93
C PRO A 64 -6.06 -14.09 6.73
N ILE A 65 -4.84 -13.86 6.24
CA ILE A 65 -3.59 -14.28 6.91
C ILE A 65 -3.38 -13.61 8.28
N HIS A 66 -4.00 -12.46 8.54
CA HIS A 66 -3.93 -11.75 9.82
C HIS A 66 -5.10 -12.11 10.76
N LEU A 67 -5.98 -13.06 10.39
CA LEU A 67 -7.09 -13.51 11.22
C LEU A 67 -6.68 -14.55 12.26
N GLU A 68 -5.59 -15.28 12.01
CA GLU A 68 -5.13 -16.38 12.84
C GLU A 68 -3.61 -16.32 13.01
N GLU A 69 -3.10 -16.83 14.14
CA GLU A 69 -1.65 -16.96 14.33
C GLU A 69 -1.08 -17.97 13.34
N GLN A 70 -0.12 -17.52 12.54
CA GLN A 70 0.61 -18.39 11.62
C GLN A 70 1.98 -18.72 12.19
N LYS A 71 2.33 -20.00 12.21
CA LYS A 71 3.72 -20.43 12.38
C LYS A 71 4.46 -20.13 11.09
N VAL A 72 5.38 -19.17 11.15
CA VAL A 72 6.31 -18.90 10.05
C VAL A 72 7.50 -19.82 10.26
N GLU A 73 7.67 -20.79 9.35
CA GLU A 73 8.93 -21.54 9.27
C GLU A 73 9.95 -20.65 8.56
N GLU A 74 10.98 -20.22 9.28
CA GLU A 74 12.16 -19.60 8.67
C GLU A 74 12.93 -20.70 7.95
N ASN A 75 12.95 -20.64 6.61
CA ASN A 75 13.89 -21.43 5.83
C ASN A 75 15.23 -20.69 5.85
N ASP A 76 16.19 -21.23 6.60
CA ASP A 76 17.61 -20.82 6.59
C ASP A 76 18.26 -21.00 5.20
#